data_AF-A0A2V6GSL2-F1
#
_entry.id   AF-A0A2V6GSL2-F1
#
_cell.length_a   1.000
_cell.length_b   1.000
_cell.length_c   1.000
_cell.angle_alpha   90.00
_cell.angle_beta   90.00
_cell.angle_gamma   90.00
#
_symmetry.space_group_name_H-M   'P 1'
#
loop_
_entity.id
_entity.type
_entity.pdbx_description
1 polymer ?
#
loop_
_entity_poly.entity_id
_entity_poly.type
_entity_poly.pdbx_seq_one_letter_code
_entity_poly.pdbx_strand_id
1 'polypeptide(L)'
;MAGWETVATSPFRRGWELDKMIAAAWARGYGDVESLRPIVADLMLRFSLFQRDVDRVIIGMRKVEWIKRNVESVSKGPLTADEYRWLQRMRMRAFTLTKQPWWHRIRRLF
;
A
#
# COMPACT_ATOMS: atom_id res chain seq x y z
N MET A 1 18.33 -13.31 -8.19
CA MET A 1 17.76 -13.34 -6.82
C MET A 1 18.56 -14.30 -5.98
N ALA A 2 18.77 -14.02 -4.69
CA ALA A 2 19.61 -14.82 -3.80
C ALA A 2 18.94 -16.13 -3.28
N GLY A 3 17.83 -16.58 -3.89
CA GLY A 3 17.05 -17.74 -3.44
C GLY A 3 16.10 -17.47 -2.25
N TRP A 4 15.89 -16.21 -1.88
CA TRP A 4 15.01 -15.81 -0.78
C TRP A 4 13.63 -15.42 -1.30
N GLU A 5 12.56 -15.93 -0.65
CA GLU A 5 11.19 -15.50 -0.89
C GLU A 5 10.91 -14.19 -0.12
N THR A 6 10.38 -13.19 -0.83
CA THR A 6 10.00 -11.89 -0.27
C THR A 6 8.48 -11.76 -0.16
N VAL A 7 8.02 -11.65 1.07
CA VAL A 7 6.60 -11.54 1.41
C VAL A 7 6.26 -10.15 1.92
N ALA A 8 5.27 -9.49 1.30
CA ALA A 8 4.71 -8.24 1.79
C ALA A 8 3.44 -8.50 2.61
N THR A 9 3.36 -8.00 3.85
CA THR A 9 2.30 -8.37 4.81
C THR A 9 1.39 -7.21 5.25
N SER A 10 1.47 -6.03 4.61
CA SER A 10 0.67 -4.86 5.00
C SER A 10 0.61 -3.81 3.87
N PRO A 11 -0.07 -4.09 2.75
CA PRO A 11 -0.14 -3.16 1.62
C PRO A 11 -0.84 -1.84 2.00
N PHE A 12 -1.76 -1.88 2.97
CA PHE A 12 -2.46 -0.70 3.49
C PHE A 12 -1.74 -0.04 4.68
N ARG A 13 -0.55 -0.56 5.08
CA ARG A 13 0.07 -0.31 6.39
C ARG A 13 -0.95 -0.49 7.53
N ARG A 14 -0.65 0.00 8.75
CA ARG A 14 -1.67 0.16 9.80
C ARG A 14 -2.86 0.92 9.16
N GLY A 15 -4.12 0.56 9.49
CA GLY A 15 -5.32 1.01 8.76
C GLY A 15 -5.44 2.51 8.48
N TRP A 16 -4.90 3.37 9.35
CA TRP A 16 -4.84 4.83 9.20
C TRP A 16 -4.11 5.35 7.94
N GLU A 17 -3.25 4.58 7.29
CA GLU A 17 -2.55 5.06 6.08
C GLU A 17 -3.49 5.13 4.87
N LEU A 18 -4.38 4.14 4.73
CA LEU A 18 -5.45 4.18 3.73
C LEU A 18 -6.33 5.41 3.95
N ASP A 19 -6.74 5.66 5.20
CA ASP A 19 -7.58 6.81 5.56
C ASP A 19 -6.88 8.15 5.26
N LYS A 20 -5.58 8.26 5.53
CA LYS A 20 -4.79 9.45 5.17
C LYS A 20 -4.73 9.68 3.67
N MET A 21 -4.53 8.62 2.89
CA MET A 21 -4.46 8.75 1.43
C MET A 21 -5.82 9.15 0.85
N ILE A 22 -6.91 8.63 1.41
CA ILE A 22 -8.27 9.05 1.06
C ILE A 22 -8.50 10.51 1.45
N ALA A 23 -8.14 10.92 2.66
CA ALA A 23 -8.27 12.32 3.09
C ALA A 23 -7.45 13.28 2.21
N ALA A 24 -6.24 12.86 1.81
CA ALA A 24 -5.38 13.62 0.91
C ALA A 24 -5.96 13.74 -0.50
N ALA A 25 -6.65 12.71 -1.00
CA ALA A 25 -7.34 12.75 -2.29
C ALA A 25 -8.62 13.60 -2.20
N TRP A 26 -9.40 13.45 -1.13
CA TRP A 26 -10.59 14.26 -0.86
C TRP A 26 -10.27 15.76 -0.78
N ALA A 27 -9.23 16.14 -0.02
CA ALA A 27 -8.79 17.54 0.09
C ALA A 27 -8.31 18.16 -1.23
N ARG A 28 -8.01 17.33 -2.25
CA ARG A 28 -7.63 17.76 -3.59
C ARG A 28 -8.79 17.75 -4.58
N GLY A 29 -10.00 17.43 -4.14
CA GLY A 29 -11.21 17.45 -4.95
C GLY A 29 -11.39 16.24 -5.87
N TYR A 30 -10.74 15.09 -5.59
CA TYR A 30 -10.86 13.89 -6.44
C TYR A 30 -12.18 13.12 -6.29
N GLY A 31 -13.02 13.46 -5.30
CA GLY A 31 -14.27 12.76 -5.01
C GLY A 31 -14.56 12.69 -3.52
N ASP A 32 -15.65 12.02 -3.15
CA ASP A 32 -16.02 11.75 -1.76
C ASP A 32 -15.23 10.56 -1.17
N VAL A 33 -15.25 10.42 0.16
CA VAL A 33 -14.48 9.39 0.89
C VAL A 33 -14.90 7.97 0.51
N GLU A 34 -16.18 7.72 0.27
CA GLU A 34 -16.70 6.37 0.01
C GLU A 34 -16.34 5.90 -1.40
N SER A 35 -16.37 6.79 -2.39
CA SER A 35 -15.90 6.49 -3.74
C SER A 35 -14.38 6.37 -3.83
N LEU A 36 -13.62 7.16 -3.06
CA LEU A 36 -12.17 7.12 -3.04
C LEU A 36 -11.61 5.86 -2.37
N ARG A 37 -12.24 5.36 -1.31
CA ARG A 37 -11.73 4.19 -0.56
C ARG A 37 -11.39 2.98 -1.44
N PRO A 38 -12.30 2.45 -2.29
CA PRO A 38 -11.97 1.31 -3.14
C PRO A 38 -10.87 1.62 -4.17
N ILE A 39 -10.80 2.86 -4.68
CA ILE A 39 -9.79 3.28 -5.65
C ILE A 39 -8.39 3.29 -5.00
N VAL A 40 -8.27 3.92 -3.84
CA VAL A 40 -6.99 4.00 -3.12
C VAL A 40 -6.54 2.61 -2.67
N ALA A 41 -7.47 1.78 -2.16
CA ALA A 41 -7.17 0.41 -1.75
C ALA A 41 -6.67 -0.44 -2.92
N ASP A 42 -7.35 -0.38 -4.08
CA ASP A 42 -6.93 -1.06 -5.31
C ASP A 42 -5.48 -0.69 -5.68
N LEU A 43 -5.17 0.60 -5.69
CA LEU A 43 -3.84 1.07 -6.09
C LEU A 43 -2.75 0.70 -5.08
N MET A 44 -3.03 0.76 -3.77
CA MET A 44 -2.08 0.35 -2.74
C MET A 44 -1.77 -1.15 -2.81
N LEU A 45 -2.80 -1.98 -3.07
CA LEU A 45 -2.65 -3.41 -3.18
C LEU A 45 -1.82 -3.79 -4.42
N ARG A 46 -2.20 -3.28 -5.60
CA ARG A 46 -1.48 -3.54 -6.85
C ARG A 46 -0.06 -2.98 -6.82
N PHE A 47 0.14 -1.79 -6.24
CA PHE A 47 1.48 -1.26 -6.00
C PHE A 47 2.33 -2.26 -5.22
N SER A 48 1.79 -2.81 -4.12
CA SER A 48 2.54 -3.70 -3.24
C SER A 48 2.84 -5.06 -3.88
N LEU A 49 1.87 -5.62 -4.61
CA LEU A 49 1.99 -6.94 -5.23
C LEU A 49 2.95 -6.98 -6.40
N PHE A 50 2.94 -5.95 -7.25
CA PHE A 50 3.72 -5.95 -8.50
C PHE A 50 5.05 -5.20 -8.36
N GLN A 51 5.62 -5.13 -7.15
CA GLN A 51 7.00 -4.67 -7.00
C GLN A 51 7.96 -5.77 -7.48
N ARG A 52 9.07 -5.36 -8.12
CA ARG A 52 10.05 -6.27 -8.71
C ARG A 52 10.58 -7.34 -7.73
N ASP A 53 10.72 -6.97 -6.46
CA ASP A 53 11.32 -7.81 -5.43
C ASP A 53 10.29 -8.39 -4.47
N VAL A 54 9.00 -8.44 -4.83
CA VAL A 54 7.94 -9.04 -4.02
C VAL A 54 7.39 -10.28 -4.74
N ASP A 55 7.48 -11.43 -4.10
CA ASP A 55 6.97 -12.70 -4.66
C ASP A 55 5.48 -12.90 -4.33
N ARG A 56 5.05 -12.50 -3.13
CA ARG A 56 3.66 -12.60 -2.71
C ARG A 56 3.24 -11.53 -1.70
N VAL A 57 1.96 -11.21 -1.70
CA VAL A 57 1.30 -10.35 -0.70
C VAL A 57 0.33 -11.18 0.13
N ILE A 58 0.42 -11.06 1.47
CA ILE A 58 -0.53 -11.67 2.41
C ILE A 58 -1.27 -10.55 3.14
N ILE A 59 -2.61 -10.60 3.11
CA ILE A 59 -3.48 -9.63 3.78
C ILE A 59 -4.53 -10.34 4.64
N GLY A 60 -4.70 -9.86 5.87
CA GLY A 60 -5.82 -10.24 6.72
C GLY A 60 -7.03 -9.34 6.45
N MET A 61 -8.18 -9.93 6.16
CA MET A 61 -9.44 -9.21 5.92
C MET A 61 -10.57 -9.83 6.75
N ARG A 62 -11.42 -8.98 7.32
CA ARG A 62 -12.57 -9.40 8.15
C ARG A 62 -13.90 -9.44 7.40
N LYS A 63 -14.04 -8.65 6.33
CA LYS A 63 -15.29 -8.57 5.57
C LYS A 63 -15.10 -9.14 4.16
N VAL A 64 -16.00 -10.02 3.75
CA VAL A 64 -15.89 -10.82 2.52
C VAL A 64 -15.95 -9.94 1.27
N GLU A 65 -16.70 -8.85 1.31
CA GLU A 65 -16.78 -7.86 0.23
C GLU A 65 -15.41 -7.23 -0.09
N TRP A 66 -14.54 -7.05 0.91
CA TRP A 66 -13.18 -6.57 0.69
C TRP A 66 -12.29 -7.64 0.11
N ILE A 67 -12.53 -8.92 0.43
CA ILE A 67 -11.82 -10.05 -0.21
C ILE A 67 -12.12 -10.06 -1.70
N LYS A 68 -13.40 -9.98 -2.09
CA LYS A 68 -13.81 -9.94 -3.51
C LYS A 68 -13.15 -8.77 -4.26
N ARG A 69 -13.21 -7.57 -3.69
CA ARG A 69 -12.56 -6.38 -4.28
C ARG A 69 -11.05 -6.52 -4.42
N ASN A 70 -10.38 -7.15 -3.46
CA ASN A 70 -8.93 -7.38 -3.56
C ASN A 70 -8.61 -8.35 -4.71
N VAL A 71 -9.39 -9.41 -4.88
CA VAL A 71 -9.24 -10.35 -6.00
C VAL A 71 -9.45 -9.64 -7.34
N GLU A 72 -10.50 -8.82 -7.45
CA GLU A 72 -10.76 -7.98 -8.63
C GLU A 72 -9.67 -6.95 -8.90
N SER A 73 -9.01 -6.44 -7.86
CA SER A 73 -7.89 -5.53 -8.02
C SER A 73 -6.68 -6.29 -8.57
N VAL A 74 -6.36 -7.45 -8.00
CA VAL A 74 -5.21 -8.27 -8.44
C VAL A 74 -5.33 -8.69 -9.91
N SER A 75 -6.55 -9.00 -10.38
CA SER A 75 -6.76 -9.41 -11.77
C SER A 75 -6.49 -8.29 -12.80
N LYS A 76 -6.46 -7.02 -12.39
CA LYS A 76 -6.10 -5.89 -13.27
C LYS A 76 -4.60 -5.82 -13.60
N GLY A 77 -3.76 -6.56 -12.89
CA GLY A 77 -2.31 -6.56 -13.11
C GLY A 77 -1.59 -5.32 -12.52
N PRO A 78 -0.36 -5.04 -12.98
CA PRO A 78 0.45 -3.91 -12.48
C PRO A 78 -0.24 -2.55 -12.65
N LEU A 79 0.20 -1.56 -11.87
CA LEU A 79 -0.25 -0.18 -12.07
C LEU A 79 0.19 0.34 -13.43
N THR A 80 -0.70 1.04 -14.13
CA THR A 80 -0.32 1.87 -15.27
C THR A 80 0.53 3.06 -14.81
N ALA A 81 1.21 3.72 -15.75
CA ALA A 81 2.00 4.90 -15.43
C ALA A 81 1.16 6.04 -14.81
N ASP A 82 -0.10 6.20 -15.25
CA ASP A 82 -1.01 7.22 -14.71
C ASP A 82 -1.50 6.88 -13.31
N GLU A 83 -1.85 5.63 -13.08
CA GLU A 83 -2.24 5.12 -11.75
C GLU A 83 -1.09 5.26 -10.76
N TYR A 84 0.14 4.94 -11.18
CA TYR A 84 1.33 5.13 -10.38
C TYR A 84 1.54 6.61 -10.04
N ARG A 85 1.49 7.50 -11.04
CA ARG A 85 1.61 8.96 -10.82
C ARG A 85 0.53 9.48 -9.89
N TRP A 86 -0.71 9.03 -10.06
CA TRP A 86 -1.83 9.40 -9.20
C TRP A 86 -1.57 8.99 -7.75
N LEU A 87 -1.17 7.74 -7.53
CA LEU A 87 -0.80 7.22 -6.22
C LEU A 87 0.35 8.02 -5.57
N GLN A 88 1.38 8.40 -6.34
CA GLN A 88 2.49 9.23 -5.83
C GLN A 88 2.03 10.64 -5.40
N ARG A 89 1.09 11.27 -6.14
CA ARG A 89 0.59 12.62 -5.79
C ARG A 89 -0.13 12.68 -4.44
N MET A 90 -0.70 11.56 -4.00
CA MET A 90 -1.39 11.47 -2.71
C MET A 90 -0.49 11.03 -1.56
N ARG A 91 0.70 10.48 -1.85
CA ARG A 91 1.61 10.01 -0.81
C ARG A 91 2.15 11.19 0.00
N MET A 92 1.77 11.26 1.27
CA MET A 92 2.46 12.11 2.25
C MET A 92 3.75 11.42 2.72
N ARG A 93 4.87 11.57 1.98
CA ARG A 93 6.27 11.20 2.36
C ARG A 93 6.55 9.84 3.03
N ALA A 94 5.57 8.94 3.18
CA ALA A 94 5.68 7.82 4.11
C ALA A 94 6.19 6.53 3.46
N PHE A 95 6.14 6.40 2.13
CA PHE A 95 6.53 5.16 1.45
C PHE A 95 8.01 5.07 1.09
N THR A 96 8.79 6.11 1.35
CA THR A 96 10.21 5.94 1.58
C THR A 96 10.35 5.03 2.78
N LEU A 97 10.75 3.77 2.55
CA LEU A 97 11.26 2.88 3.59
C LEU A 97 12.38 3.65 4.30
N THR A 98 12.07 4.38 5.37
CA THR A 98 13.06 4.79 6.34
C THR A 98 13.54 3.50 6.98
N LYS A 99 14.58 2.92 6.39
CA LYS A 99 15.43 1.92 7.04
C LYS A 99 16.08 2.65 8.21
N GLN A 100 15.38 2.80 9.33
CA GLN A 100 16.06 3.04 10.59
C GLN A 100 16.64 1.71 11.02
N PRO A 101 17.96 1.58 11.08
CA PRO A 101 18.55 0.32 11.44
C PRO A 101 18.29 -0.01 12.91
N TRP A 102 17.97 -1.27 13.18
CA TRP A 102 17.65 -1.79 14.51
C TRP A 102 18.79 -1.57 15.55
N TRP A 103 20.04 -1.47 15.10
CA TRP A 103 21.20 -1.21 15.97
C TRP A 103 21.21 0.18 16.61
N HIS A 104 20.46 1.15 16.10
CA HIS A 104 20.33 2.46 16.74
C HIS A 104 19.55 2.42 18.07
N ARG A 105 18.76 1.36 18.33
CA ARG A 105 18.06 1.18 19.60
C ARG A 105 18.91 0.55 20.71
N ILE A 106 19.98 -0.17 20.36
CA ILE A 106 20.79 -0.94 21.32
C ILE A 106 21.83 -0.05 22.02
N ARG A 107 22.25 1.06 21.39
CA ARG A 107 23.22 2.03 21.93
C ARG A 107 22.74 2.86 23.14
N ARG A 108 21.57 2.61 23.70
CA ARG A 108 21.08 3.25 24.94
C ARG A 108 21.09 2.32 26.16
N LEU A 109 21.58 1.09 26.01
CA LEU A 109 21.67 0.10 27.08
C LEU A 109 23.12 -0.21 27.50
N PHE A 110 24.09 0.56 26.97
CA PHE A 110 25.49 0.55 27.37
C PHE A 110 26.00 1.99 27.37
#